data_AF-A0A849AN03-F1
#
_entry.id   AF-A0A849AN03-F1
#
_cell.length_a   1.000
_cell.length_b   1.000
_cell.length_c   1.000
_cell.angle_alpha   90.00
_cell.angle_beta   90.00
_cell.angle_gamma   90.00
#
_symmetry.space_group_name_H-M   'P 1'
#
loop_
_entity.id
_entity.type
_entity.pdbx_description
1 polymer ?
#
loop_
_entity_poly.entity_id
_entity_poly.type
_entity_poly.pdbx_seq_one_letter_code
_entity_poly.pdbx_strand_id
1 'polypeptide(L)'
;MLIGLSDSADFVLGTTGEASPDSWMITGRVTPADLSEARRMAAIAFDLADMWKRIGELRGDVAKVVGDEACSGNRYFDVFYRASSEFMQLPHLPAELVDGPRPEQELGALMSQLLDVFGRRYLADCQKAAQQASGADLIEYVPWGEPISAADRPSQPVRQSR
;
A
#
# COMPACT_ATOMS: atom_id res chain seq x y z
N MET A 1 -26.12 1.97 -18.65
CA MET A 1 -25.65 0.87 -17.79
C MET A 1 -24.86 1.52 -16.65
N LEU A 2 -25.51 1.81 -15.52
CA LEU A 2 -24.83 2.36 -14.34
C LEU A 2 -24.17 1.21 -13.58
N ILE A 3 -22.90 1.39 -13.23
CA ILE A 3 -22.11 0.45 -12.45
C ILE A 3 -22.74 0.35 -11.06
N GLY A 4 -23.31 -0.82 -10.76
CA GLY A 4 -23.83 -1.12 -9.43
C GLY A 4 -22.68 -1.34 -8.46
N LEU A 5 -22.55 -0.47 -7.46
CA LEU A 5 -21.89 -0.85 -6.21
C LEU A 5 -22.69 -2.03 -5.64
N SER A 6 -22.08 -3.22 -5.63
CA SER A 6 -22.75 -4.41 -5.10
C SER A 6 -22.96 -4.26 -3.60
N ASP A 7 -24.21 -4.51 -3.23
CA ASP A 7 -24.76 -4.52 -1.89
C ASP A 7 -23.98 -5.48 -0.99
N SER A 8 -23.42 -4.96 0.11
CA SER A 8 -22.83 -5.78 1.18
C SER A 8 -23.66 -5.74 2.46
N ALA A 9 -24.91 -5.25 2.42
CA ALA A 9 -25.76 -5.17 3.60
C ALA A 9 -25.98 -6.55 4.24
N ASP A 10 -26.16 -7.60 3.42
CA ASP A 10 -26.28 -8.97 3.90
C ASP A 10 -24.98 -9.50 4.56
N PHE A 11 -23.82 -9.05 4.10
CA PHE A 11 -22.53 -9.40 4.70
C PHE A 11 -22.28 -8.67 6.03
N VAL A 12 -22.68 -7.39 6.11
CA VAL A 12 -22.61 -6.62 7.37
C VAL A 12 -23.56 -7.21 8.41
N LEU A 13 -24.77 -7.62 8.02
CA LEU A 13 -25.72 -8.30 8.91
C LEU A 13 -25.20 -9.64 9.44
N GLY A 14 -24.35 -10.34 8.67
CA GLY A 14 -23.71 -11.59 9.11
C GLY A 14 -22.49 -11.41 10.01
N THR A 15 -21.92 -10.21 10.11
CA THR A 15 -20.70 -9.90 10.89
C THR A 15 -20.96 -9.08 12.14
N THR A 16 -22.09 -8.36 12.20
CA THR A 16 -22.65 -7.88 13.46
C THR A 16 -23.14 -9.08 14.25
N GLY A 17 -22.51 -9.39 15.38
CA GLY A 17 -23.00 -10.42 16.31
C GLY A 17 -24.47 -10.18 16.69
N GLU A 18 -25.13 -11.20 17.28
CA GLU A 18 -26.56 -11.16 17.63
C GLU A 18 -26.98 -9.77 18.14
N ALA A 19 -27.76 -9.08 17.31
CA ALA A 19 -28.28 -7.77 17.64
C ALA A 19 -29.06 -7.90 18.95
N SER A 20 -28.62 -7.20 20.00
CA SER A 20 -29.35 -7.15 21.27
C SER A 20 -30.81 -6.78 20.99
N PRO A 21 -31.80 -7.38 21.67
CA PRO A 21 -33.23 -7.10 21.43
C PRO A 21 -33.61 -5.62 21.60
N ASP A 22 -32.74 -4.79 22.21
CA ASP A 22 -32.90 -3.34 22.36
C ASP A 22 -32.13 -2.50 21.32
N SER A 23 -31.55 -3.14 20.29
CA SER A 23 -30.82 -2.44 19.22
C SER A 23 -31.68 -2.33 17.95
N TRP A 24 -31.70 -1.13 17.36
CA TRP A 24 -32.29 -0.90 16.05
C TRP A 24 -31.17 -0.61 15.05
N MET A 25 -31.11 -1.38 13.97
CA MET A 25 -30.25 -1.09 12.82
C MET A 25 -31.12 -0.64 11.65
N ILE A 26 -30.74 0.48 11.04
CA ILE A 26 -31.31 0.93 9.76
C ILE A 26 -30.27 0.63 8.69
N THR A 27 -30.57 -0.34 7.83
CA THR A 27 -29.85 -0.55 6.58
C THR A 27 -30.59 0.19 5.47
N GLY A 28 -29.86 0.91 4.63
CA GLY A 28 -30.42 1.70 3.53
C GLY A 28 -29.57 1.55 2.29
N ARG A 29 -30.23 1.37 1.13
CA ARG A 29 -29.55 1.35 -0.16
C ARG A 29 -29.34 2.78 -0.64
N VAL A 30 -28.09 3.22 -0.68
CA VAL A 30 -27.73 4.49 -1.31
C VAL A 30 -27.37 4.21 -2.76
N THR A 31 -28.17 4.71 -3.69
CA THR A 31 -27.89 4.64 -5.13
C THR A 31 -27.55 6.04 -5.63
N PRO A 32 -26.38 6.26 -6.26
CA PRO A 32 -26.05 7.57 -6.79
C PRO A 32 -27.05 7.96 -7.89
N ALA A 33 -27.50 9.21 -7.89
CA ALA A 33 -28.44 9.73 -8.89
C ALA A 33 -27.78 9.90 -10.27
N ASP A 34 -26.47 10.19 -10.28
CA ASP A 34 -25.67 10.37 -11.49
C ASP A 34 -24.20 9.97 -11.28
N LEU A 35 -23.40 10.09 -12.34
CA LEU A 35 -21.98 9.75 -12.30
C LEU A 35 -21.16 10.67 -11.39
N SER A 36 -21.54 11.94 -11.25
CA SER A 36 -20.85 12.91 -10.39
C SER A 36 -21.04 12.56 -8.92
N GLU A 37 -22.26 12.17 -8.53
CA GLU A 37 -22.54 11.65 -7.20
C GLU A 37 -21.85 10.31 -6.96
N ALA A 38 -21.84 9.40 -7.94
CA ALA A 38 -21.12 8.13 -7.84
C ALA A 38 -19.61 8.34 -7.59
N ARG A 39 -18.98 9.30 -8.29
CA ARG A 39 -17.58 9.70 -8.07
C ARG A 39 -17.35 10.23 -6.67
N ARG A 40 -18.23 11.12 -6.18
CA ARG A 40 -18.11 11.69 -4.84
C ARG A 40 -18.24 10.61 -3.76
N MET A 41 -19.20 9.72 -3.91
CA MET A 41 -19.39 8.59 -3.00
C MET A 41 -18.17 7.67 -3.00
N ALA A 42 -17.63 7.32 -4.17
CA ALA A 42 -16.41 6.51 -4.28
C ALA A 42 -15.21 7.22 -3.63
N ALA A 43 -15.04 8.52 -3.86
CA ALA A 43 -13.96 9.30 -3.26
C ALA A 43 -13.97 9.26 -1.73
N ILE A 44 -15.17 9.31 -1.13
CA ILE A 44 -15.35 9.20 0.33
C ILE A 44 -15.14 7.76 0.80
N ALA A 45 -15.78 6.78 0.15
CA ALA A 45 -15.76 5.38 0.57
C ALA A 45 -14.34 4.79 0.56
N PHE A 46 -13.49 5.25 -0.36
CA PHE A 46 -12.12 4.77 -0.52
C PHE A 46 -11.06 5.77 -0.05
N ASP A 47 -11.48 6.85 0.63
CA ASP A 47 -10.61 7.93 1.09
C ASP A 47 -9.53 8.33 0.07
N LEU A 48 -9.99 8.67 -1.14
CA LEU A 48 -9.08 8.99 -2.25
C LEU A 48 -8.20 10.20 -1.93
N ALA A 49 -8.67 11.11 -1.07
CA ALA A 49 -7.90 12.28 -0.65
C ALA A 49 -6.66 11.88 0.17
N ASP A 50 -6.82 11.02 1.19
CA ASP A 50 -5.68 10.53 1.97
C ASP A 50 -4.75 9.66 1.11
N MET A 51 -5.31 8.82 0.23
CA MET A 51 -4.52 8.03 -0.72
C MET A 51 -3.61 8.92 -1.58
N TRP A 52 -4.15 10.00 -2.16
CA TRP A 52 -3.36 10.94 -2.96
C TRP A 52 -2.27 11.64 -2.14
N LYS A 53 -2.53 11.93 -0.87
CA LYS A 53 -1.52 12.47 0.05
C LYS A 53 -0.39 11.45 0.27
N ARG A 54 -0.71 10.19 0.55
CA ARG A 54 0.29 9.10 0.72
C ARG A 54 1.12 8.88 -0.55
N ILE A 55 0.49 8.92 -1.73
CA ILE A 55 1.19 8.85 -3.03
C ILE A 55 2.14 10.05 -3.19
N GLY A 56 1.72 11.25 -2.80
CA GLY A 56 2.56 12.45 -2.83
C GLY A 56 3.82 12.32 -1.95
N GLU A 57 3.66 11.79 -0.74
CA GLU A 57 4.79 11.50 0.16
C GLU A 57 5.73 10.43 -0.44
N LEU A 58 5.16 9.34 -0.95
CA LEU A 58 5.91 8.28 -1.61
C LEU A 58 6.71 8.79 -2.81
N ARG A 59 6.15 9.70 -3.62
CA ARG A 59 6.88 10.31 -4.74
C ARG A 59 8.16 11.00 -4.26
N GLY A 60 8.09 11.72 -3.14
CA GLY A 60 9.25 12.37 -2.53
C GLY A 60 10.29 11.36 -2.01
N ASP A 61 9.83 10.26 -1.42
CA ASP A 61 10.72 9.20 -0.93
C ASP A 61 11.40 8.44 -2.08
N VAL A 62 10.66 8.09 -3.13
CA VAL A 62 11.18 7.44 -4.34
C VAL A 62 12.20 8.33 -5.05
N ALA A 63 11.91 9.63 -5.20
CA ALA A 63 12.85 10.55 -5.84
C ALA A 63 14.20 10.62 -5.12
N LYS A 64 14.21 10.55 -3.77
CA LYS A 64 15.46 10.49 -2.99
C LYS A 64 16.23 9.21 -3.26
N VAL A 65 15.55 8.06 -3.27
CA VAL A 65 16.18 6.75 -3.51
C VAL A 65 16.73 6.63 -4.94
N VAL A 66 15.96 7.07 -5.94
CA VAL A 66 16.34 7.04 -7.36
C VAL A 66 17.49 8.01 -7.64
N GLY A 67 17.46 9.19 -7.03
CA GLY A 67 18.45 10.25 -7.25
C GLY A 67 19.77 10.07 -6.49
N ASP A 68 19.84 9.16 -5.53
CA ASP A 68 21.01 8.94 -4.68
C ASP A 68 21.56 7.52 -4.83
N GLU A 69 22.70 7.39 -5.53
CA GLU A 69 23.46 6.13 -5.67
C GLU A 69 24.12 5.68 -4.37
N ALA A 70 24.31 6.58 -3.40
CA ALA A 70 24.82 6.24 -2.06
C ALA A 70 23.70 5.93 -1.06
N CYS A 71 22.43 5.92 -1.49
CA CYS A 71 21.30 5.53 -0.64
C CYS A 71 21.51 4.11 -0.11
N SER A 72 21.36 3.93 1.20
CA SER A 72 21.49 2.64 1.87
C SER A 72 20.47 1.62 1.35
N GLY A 73 20.85 0.34 1.38
CA GLY A 73 19.98 -0.77 1.01
C GLY A 73 18.73 -0.83 1.89
N ASN A 74 18.88 -0.61 3.20
CA ASN A 74 17.74 -0.59 4.12
C ASN A 74 16.72 0.49 3.73
N ARG A 75 17.18 1.71 3.44
CA ARG A 75 16.29 2.79 3.02
C ARG A 75 15.62 2.48 1.70
N TYR A 76 16.34 1.87 0.75
CA TYR A 76 15.75 1.40 -0.50
C TYR A 76 14.62 0.39 -0.24
N PHE A 77 14.87 -0.66 0.55
CA PHE A 77 13.89 -1.72 0.80
C PHE A 77 12.69 -1.23 1.63
N ASP A 78 12.88 -0.30 2.56
CA ASP A 78 11.78 0.34 3.28
C ASP A 78 10.82 1.09 2.34
N VAL A 79 11.39 1.88 1.42
CA VAL A 79 10.59 2.62 0.42
C VAL A 79 9.93 1.67 -0.56
N PHE A 80 10.65 0.63 -1.00
CA PHE A 80 10.10 -0.43 -1.87
C PHE A 80 8.92 -1.15 -1.22
N TYR A 81 9.06 -1.52 0.06
CA TYR A 81 8.01 -2.18 0.82
C TYR A 81 6.80 -1.27 1.03
N ARG A 82 7.01 0.00 1.37
CA ARG A 82 5.92 0.98 1.53
C ARG A 82 5.16 1.17 0.22
N ALA A 83 5.86 1.37 -0.89
CA ALA A 83 5.25 1.54 -2.21
C ALA A 83 4.49 0.28 -2.66
N SER A 84 5.05 -0.91 -2.42
CA SER A 84 4.39 -2.19 -2.70
C SER A 84 3.14 -2.37 -1.85
N SER A 85 3.20 -2.01 -0.57
CA SER A 85 2.06 -2.11 0.35
C SER A 85 0.90 -1.22 -0.08
N GLU A 86 1.17 0.04 -0.45
CA GLU A 86 0.14 0.93 -0.99
C GLU A 86 -0.44 0.39 -2.31
N PHE A 87 0.41 -0.12 -3.20
CA PHE A 87 -0.04 -0.70 -4.47
C PHE A 87 -0.97 -1.91 -4.26
N MET A 88 -0.65 -2.79 -3.30
CA MET A 88 -1.46 -3.97 -2.97
C MET A 88 -2.79 -3.63 -2.26
N GLN A 89 -2.89 -2.45 -1.65
CA GLN A 89 -4.10 -1.97 -0.97
C GLN A 89 -4.97 -1.08 -1.87
N LEU A 90 -4.57 -0.87 -3.13
CA LEU A 90 -5.33 -0.04 -4.05
C LEU A 90 -6.73 -0.62 -4.30
N PRO A 91 -7.78 0.20 -4.15
CA PRO A 91 -9.11 -0.22 -4.53
C PRO A 91 -9.20 -0.31 -6.06
N HIS A 92 -9.72 -1.43 -6.55
CA HIS A 92 -10.02 -1.59 -7.98
C HIS A 92 -11.27 -0.79 -8.34
N LEU A 93 -11.07 0.50 -8.63
CA LEU A 93 -12.12 1.40 -9.06
C LEU A 93 -12.27 1.39 -10.59
N PRO A 94 -13.51 1.31 -11.11
CA PRO A 94 -13.79 1.61 -12.51
C PRO A 94 -13.27 2.99 -12.90
N ALA A 95 -12.76 3.11 -14.13
CA ALA A 95 -12.14 4.33 -14.64
C ALA A 95 -13.12 5.52 -14.63
N GLU A 96 -14.41 5.26 -14.74
CA GLU A 96 -15.46 6.28 -14.74
C GLU A 96 -15.62 6.95 -13.37
N LEU A 97 -15.19 6.31 -12.28
CA LEU A 97 -15.34 6.77 -10.90
C LEU A 97 -14.15 7.60 -10.40
N VAL A 98 -13.08 7.71 -11.18
CA VAL A 98 -11.90 8.52 -10.85
C VAL A 98 -11.71 9.58 -11.93
N ASP A 99 -12.00 10.84 -11.61
CA ASP A 99 -11.69 11.96 -12.51
C ASP A 99 -10.20 12.33 -12.40
N GLY A 100 -9.46 12.20 -13.50
CA GLY A 100 -8.07 12.64 -13.60
C GLY A 100 -7.05 11.49 -13.56
N PRO A 101 -5.81 11.73 -13.05
CA PRO A 101 -4.78 10.71 -12.99
C PRO A 101 -5.24 9.57 -12.09
N ARG A 102 -4.84 8.34 -12.41
CA ARG A 102 -5.27 7.17 -11.66
C ARG A 102 -4.23 6.76 -10.61
N PRO A 103 -4.62 6.48 -9.36
CA PRO A 103 -3.70 6.02 -8.32
C PRO A 103 -2.87 4.81 -8.74
N GLU A 104 -3.47 3.85 -9.46
CA GLU A 104 -2.77 2.64 -9.93
C GLU A 104 -1.68 2.95 -10.97
N GLN A 105 -1.90 3.97 -11.82
CA GLN A 105 -0.93 4.38 -12.81
C GLN A 105 0.24 5.10 -12.16
N GLU A 106 -0.04 5.99 -11.20
CA GLU A 106 0.98 6.73 -10.47
C GLU A 106 1.84 5.80 -9.61
N LEU A 107 1.23 4.92 -8.82
CA LEU A 107 1.98 3.95 -8.02
C LEU A 107 2.72 2.94 -8.91
N GLY A 108 2.14 2.53 -10.04
CA GLY A 108 2.82 1.66 -11.01
C GLY A 108 4.08 2.32 -11.60
N ALA A 109 4.04 3.62 -11.87
CA ALA A 109 5.20 4.38 -12.34
C ALA A 109 6.28 4.52 -11.25
N LEU A 110 5.88 4.73 -9.99
CA LEU A 110 6.82 4.75 -8.85
C LEU A 110 7.47 3.38 -8.64
N MET A 111 6.69 2.30 -8.71
CA MET A 111 7.19 0.93 -8.59
C MET A 111 8.16 0.59 -9.70
N SER A 112 7.90 1.03 -10.93
CA SER A 112 8.80 0.79 -12.07
C SER A 112 10.17 1.45 -11.86
N GLN A 113 10.20 2.70 -11.36
CA GLN A 113 11.46 3.38 -11.02
C GLN A 113 12.26 2.64 -9.93
N LEU A 114 11.56 2.11 -8.92
CA LEU A 114 12.21 1.34 -7.87
C LEU A 114 12.74 0.00 -8.40
N LEU A 115 11.99 -0.68 -9.27
CA LEU A 115 12.45 -1.91 -9.93
C LEU A 115 13.69 -1.68 -10.80
N ASP A 116 13.80 -0.53 -11.45
CA ASP A 116 15.00 -0.16 -12.20
C ASP A 116 16.21 0.03 -11.27
N VAL A 117 16.01 0.63 -10.09
CA VAL A 117 17.06 0.72 -9.05
C VAL A 117 17.44 -0.68 -8.56
N PHE A 118 16.46 -1.55 -8.31
CA PHE A 118 16.70 -2.94 -7.92
C PHE A 118 17.56 -3.69 -8.93
N GLY A 119 17.17 -3.61 -10.21
CA GLY A 119 17.84 -4.25 -11.32
C GLY A 119 19.31 -3.83 -11.42
N ARG A 120 19.59 -2.55 -11.21
CA ARG A 120 20.95 -2.00 -11.28
C ARG A 120 21.80 -2.32 -10.04
N ARG A 121 21.22 -2.26 -8.84
CA ARG A 121 22.00 -2.29 -7.58
C ARG A 121 22.03 -3.64 -6.88
N TYR A 122 20.93 -4.39 -6.91
CA TYR A 122 20.75 -5.54 -6.02
C TYR A 122 20.55 -6.87 -6.76
N LEU A 123 20.12 -6.84 -8.02
CA LEU A 123 19.75 -8.05 -8.75
C LEU A 123 20.86 -9.10 -8.82
N ALA A 124 22.09 -8.69 -9.14
CA ALA A 124 23.23 -9.61 -9.27
C ALA A 124 23.57 -10.28 -7.92
N ASP A 125 23.55 -9.51 -6.84
CA ASP A 125 23.85 -10.01 -5.49
C ASP A 125 22.74 -10.94 -4.98
N CYS A 126 21.47 -10.59 -5.22
CA CYS A 126 20.34 -11.46 -4.92
C CYS A 126 20.42 -12.79 -5.69
N GLN A 127 20.76 -12.75 -6.98
CA GLN A 127 20.91 -13.95 -7.80
C GLN A 127 22.06 -14.84 -7.31
N LYS A 128 23.20 -14.23 -6.97
CA LYS A 128 24.36 -14.94 -6.42
C LYS A 128 24.03 -15.59 -5.07
N ALA A 129 23.36 -14.85 -4.18
CA ALA A 129 22.91 -15.38 -2.89
C ALA A 129 21.94 -16.55 -3.09
N ALA A 130 20.99 -16.41 -4.03
CA ALA A 130 20.01 -17.45 -4.28
C ALA A 130 20.62 -18.74 -4.86
N GLN A 131 21.68 -18.65 -5.65
CA GLN A 131 22.42 -19.82 -6.16
C GLN A 131 23.21 -20.56 -5.07
N GLN A 132 23.56 -19.87 -3.98
CA GLN A 132 24.39 -20.40 -2.90
C GLN A 132 23.56 -20.87 -1.70
N ALA A 133 22.31 -20.41 -1.58
CA ALA A 133 21.37 -20.76 -0.54
C ALA A 133 20.75 -22.16 -0.79
N SER A 134 20.56 -22.95 0.27
CA SER A 134 19.64 -24.08 0.18
C SER A 134 18.21 -23.53 0.11
N GLY A 135 17.26 -24.29 -0.45
CA GLY A 135 15.86 -23.81 -0.58
C GLY A 135 15.20 -23.36 0.74
N ALA A 136 15.72 -23.82 1.89
CA ALA A 136 15.27 -23.40 3.21
C ALA A 136 15.81 -22.01 3.61
N ASP A 137 16.99 -21.61 3.12
CA ASP A 137 17.66 -20.34 3.46
C ASP A 137 17.12 -19.14 2.65
N LEU A 138 16.33 -19.39 1.59
CA LEU A 138 15.71 -18.36 0.75
C LEU A 138 14.53 -17.64 1.41
N ILE A 139 14.05 -18.13 2.56
CA ILE A 139 12.92 -17.54 3.30
C ILE A 139 13.38 -16.30 4.10
N GLU A 140 14.68 -16.19 4.42
CA GLU A 140 15.26 -15.08 5.20
C GLU A 140 16.40 -14.41 4.43
N TYR A 141 16.09 -13.62 3.40
CA TYR A 141 17.10 -12.79 2.74
C TYR A 141 17.16 -11.39 3.38
N VAL A 142 18.30 -11.10 4.03
CA VAL A 142 18.75 -9.75 4.39
C VAL A 142 19.99 -9.46 3.53
N PRO A 143 20.06 -8.33 2.80
CA PRO A 143 21.24 -7.99 2.01
C PRO A 143 22.48 -7.93 2.89
N TRP A 144 23.49 -8.75 2.57
CA TRP A 144 24.73 -8.80 3.34
C TRP A 144 25.58 -7.55 3.06
N GLY A 145 25.94 -6.79 4.10
CA GLY A 145 27.07 -5.86 4.04
C GLY A 145 26.85 -4.44 4.58
N GLU A 146 25.63 -4.00 4.88
CA GLU A 146 25.43 -2.71 5.54
C GLU A 146 25.11 -2.90 7.03
N PRO A 147 25.90 -2.31 7.95
CA PRO A 147 25.51 -2.31 9.35
C PRO A 147 24.19 -1.56 9.48
N ILE A 148 23.21 -2.16 10.17
CA ILE A 148 22.00 -1.45 10.60
C ILE A 148 22.48 -0.22 11.38
N SER A 149 22.27 0.97 10.80
CA SER A 149 22.63 2.21 11.46
C SER A 149 21.93 2.26 12.81
N ALA A 150 22.64 2.65 13.87
CA ALA A 150 22.04 2.81 15.19
C ALA A 150 20.90 3.83 15.19
N ALA A 151 20.82 4.69 14.17
CA ALA A 151 19.74 5.64 13.94
C ALA A 151 18.43 4.99 13.44
N ASP A 152 18.48 3.78 12.90
CA ASP A 152 17.34 3.08 12.28
C ASP A 152 16.77 1.97 13.18
N ARG A 153 17.27 1.84 14.42
CA ARG A 153 16.66 0.93 15.38
C ARG A 153 15.34 1.55 15.86
N PRO A 154 14.20 0.85 15.74
CA PRO A 154 12.97 1.32 16.37
C PRO A 154 13.22 1.44 17.88
N SER A 155 12.98 2.63 18.43
CA SER A 155 13.05 2.89 19.86
C SER A 155 12.21 1.84 20.59
N GLN A 156 12.87 0.94 21.34
CA GLN A 156 12.15 -0.01 22.18
C GLN A 156 11.26 0.78 23.14
N PRO A 157 9.96 0.46 23.23
CA PRO A 157 9.11 1.11 24.21
C PRO A 157 9.66 0.79 25.60
N VAL A 158 9.95 1.84 26.37
CA VAL A 158 10.34 1.75 27.76
C VAL A 158 9.24 0.99 28.50
N ARG A 159 9.53 -0.25 28.90
CA ARG A 159 8.66 -1.01 29.81
C ARG A 159 8.63 -0.24 31.12
N GLN A 160 7.55 0.50 31.37
CA GLN A 160 7.28 1.03 32.69
C GLN A 160 6.90 -0.16 33.59
N SER A 161 7.84 -0.56 34.44
CA SER A 161 7.59 -1.45 35.56
C SER A 161 6.57 -0.79 36.49
N ARG A 162 5.43 -1.45 36.71
CA ARG A 162 4.55 -1.16 37.85
C ARG A 162 5.14 -1.74 39.13
#